data_AF-A0A3L9ICX2-F1
#
_entry.id   AF-A0A3L9ICX2-F1
#
_cell.length_a   1.000
_cell.length_b   1.000
_cell.length_c   1.000
_cell.angle_alpha   90.00
_cell.angle_beta   90.00
_cell.angle_gamma   90.00
#
_symmetry.space_group_name_H-M   'P 1'
#
loop_
_entity.id
_entity.type
_entity.pdbx_description
1 polymer ?
#
loop_
_entity_poly.entity_id
_entity_poly.type
_entity_poly.pdbx_seq_one_letter_code
_entity_poly.pdbx_strand_id
1 'polypeptide(L)'
;MLRYVLRRFLLLIPMVLAASVIIFLMLRLGTGDPALDYLRLSNLPPTPEMLASTRTMLGLDQPLYVQYGTWLWKALHLDFGISFASQRPVLDDMLNFLPATLELAGAALVLILLTSVPLGIWAAR
;
A
#
# COMPACT_ATOMS: atom_id res chain seq x y z
N MET A 1 -5.54 -30.30 1.49
CA MET A 1 -5.06 -29.13 0.74
C MET A 1 -6.06 -27.96 0.72
N LEU A 2 -7.31 -28.15 0.30
CA LEU A 2 -8.31 -27.04 0.27
C LEU A 2 -8.50 -26.33 1.63
N ARG A 3 -8.68 -27.09 2.72
CA ARG A 3 -8.78 -26.52 4.10
C ARG A 3 -7.54 -25.71 4.50
N TYR A 4 -6.35 -26.14 4.06
CA TYR A 4 -5.10 -25.43 4.31
C TYR A 4 -5.04 -24.12 3.52
N VAL A 5 -5.38 -24.17 2.23
CA VAL A 5 -5.44 -22.99 1.36
C VAL A 5 -6.43 -21.96 1.90
N LEU A 6 -7.65 -22.38 2.25
CA LEU A 6 -8.66 -21.51 2.85
C LEU A 6 -8.17 -20.87 4.16
N ARG A 7 -7.56 -21.66 5.05
CA ARG A 7 -6.96 -21.13 6.28
C ARG A 7 -5.88 -20.10 5.99
N ARG A 8 -5.03 -20.34 4.97
CA ARG A 8 -3.98 -19.40 4.55
C ARG A 8 -4.60 -18.10 4.05
N PHE A 9 -5.60 -18.15 3.18
CA PHE A 9 -6.31 -16.96 2.69
C PHE A 9 -6.99 -16.18 3.82
N LEU A 10 -7.63 -16.87 4.77
CA LEU A 10 -8.23 -16.22 5.94
C LEU A 10 -7.19 -15.53 6.83
N LEU A 11 -5.96 -16.06 6.91
CA LEU A 11 -4.86 -15.42 7.65
C LEU A 11 -4.27 -14.21 6.90
N LEU A 12 -4.42 -14.12 5.58
CA LEU A 12 -3.99 -12.94 4.83
C LEU A 12 -4.82 -11.71 5.18
N ILE A 13 -6.11 -11.87 5.45
CA ILE A 13 -7.02 -10.76 5.79
C ILE A 13 -6.53 -9.96 7.00
N PRO A 14 -6.33 -10.54 8.20
CA PRO A 14 -5.84 -9.79 9.36
C PRO A 14 -4.40 -9.29 9.15
N MET A 15 -3.58 -9.99 8.38
CA MET A 15 -2.20 -9.56 8.07
C MET A 15 -2.18 -8.30 7.22
N VAL A 16 -2.98 -8.25 6.14
CA VAL A 16 -3.11 -7.08 5.27
C VAL A 16 -3.76 -5.92 6.02
N LEU A 17 -4.80 -6.19 6.82
CA LEU A 17 -5.43 -5.17 7.66
C LEU A 17 -4.42 -4.56 8.65
N ALA A 18 -3.67 -5.39 9.39
CA ALA A 18 -2.65 -4.91 10.32
C ALA A 18 -1.58 -4.08 9.60
N ALA A 19 -1.06 -4.57 8.47
CA ALA A 19 -0.09 -3.83 7.67
C ALA A 19 -0.66 -2.48 7.18
N SER A 20 -1.90 -2.46 6.70
CA SER A 20 -2.56 -1.23 6.23
C SER A 20 -2.74 -0.20 7.34
N VAL A 21 -3.12 -0.61 8.55
CA VAL A 21 -3.24 0.27 9.71
C VAL A 21 -1.87 0.85 10.06
N ILE A 22 -0.83 0.01 10.13
CA ILE A 22 0.53 0.46 10.44
C ILE A 22 1.01 1.48 9.41
N ILE A 23 0.88 1.18 8.11
CA ILE A 23 1.28 2.08 7.03
C ILE A 23 0.48 3.40 7.09
N PHE A 24 -0.84 3.32 7.30
CA PHE A 24 -1.69 4.49 7.45
C PHE A 24 -1.25 5.39 8.61
N LEU A 25 -0.98 4.79 9.78
CA LEU A 25 -0.49 5.50 10.94
C LEU A 25 0.90 6.09 10.71
N MET A 26 1.81 5.37 10.05
CA MET A 26 3.13 5.90 9.70
C MET A 26 3.03 7.15 8.82
N LEU A 27 2.11 7.16 7.84
CA LEU A 27 1.89 8.31 6.98
C LEU A 27 1.21 9.48 7.69
N ARG A 28 0.29 9.21 8.64
CA ARG A 28 -0.48 10.25 9.36
C ARG A 28 0.20 10.80 10.61
N LEU A 29 1.03 10.00 11.28
CA LEU A 29 1.79 10.39 12.46
C LEU A 29 3.22 10.84 12.12
N GLY A 30 3.60 10.77 10.84
CA GLY A 30 4.86 11.32 10.34
C GLY A 30 4.95 12.83 10.54
N THR A 31 6.12 13.39 10.28
CA THR A 31 6.41 14.82 10.47
C THR A 31 5.88 15.72 9.33
N GLY A 32 5.36 15.14 8.25
CA GLY A 32 4.84 15.85 7.08
C GLY A 32 3.35 16.13 7.17
N ASP A 33 2.90 17.25 6.59
CA ASP A 33 1.48 17.56 6.40
C ASP A 33 1.02 17.05 5.03
N PRO A 34 0.11 16.05 4.96
CA PRO A 34 -0.34 15.50 3.69
C PRO A 34 -0.98 16.52 2.75
N ALA A 35 -1.61 17.59 3.27
CA ALA A 35 -2.14 18.66 2.42
C ALA A 35 -1.02 19.51 1.81
N LEU A 36 0.04 19.76 2.57
CA LEU A 36 1.20 20.50 2.07
C LEU A 36 1.94 19.70 1.01
N ASP A 37 2.10 18.40 1.23
CA ASP A 37 2.75 17.50 0.27
C ASP A 37 1.91 17.38 -1.02
N TYR A 38 0.59 17.30 -0.90
CA TYR A 38 -0.31 17.34 -2.06
C TYR A 38 -0.12 18.62 -2.89
N LEU A 39 -0.12 19.79 -2.26
CA LEU A 39 0.04 21.08 -2.95
C LEU A 39 1.40 21.18 -3.64
N ARG A 40 2.47 20.74 -2.96
CA ARG A 40 3.84 20.72 -3.52
C ARG A 40 3.94 19.81 -4.74
N LEU A 41 3.44 18.58 -4.65
CA LEU A 41 3.47 17.62 -5.76
C LEU A 41 2.57 18.04 -6.93
N SER A 42 1.52 18.82 -6.65
CA SER A 42 0.62 19.38 -7.66
C SER A 42 1.13 20.71 -8.24
N ASN A 43 2.33 21.18 -7.89
CA ASN A 43 2.91 22.48 -8.28
C ASN A 43 2.00 23.69 -7.94
N LEU A 44 1.20 23.59 -6.88
CA LEU A 44 0.34 24.66 -6.40
C LEU A 44 1.02 25.43 -5.25
N PRO A 45 0.92 26.78 -5.22
CA PRO A 45 1.48 27.57 -4.14
C PRO A 45 0.77 27.26 -2.82
N PRO A 46 1.51 26.94 -1.73
CA PRO A 46 0.94 26.58 -0.45
C PRO A 46 0.52 27.83 0.35
N THR A 47 -0.48 28.55 -0.15
CA THR A 47 -1.09 29.65 0.62
C THR A 47 -1.90 29.08 1.79
N PRO A 48 -2.06 29.81 2.91
CA PRO A 48 -2.81 29.33 4.07
C PRO A 48 -4.25 28.94 3.72
N GLU A 49 -4.90 29.70 2.83
CA GLU A 49 -6.25 29.45 2.33
C GLU A 49 -6.32 28.15 1.52
N MET A 50 -5.36 27.93 0.61
CA MET A 50 -5.26 26.70 -0.18
C MET A 50 -4.95 25.48 0.67
N LEU A 51 -4.14 25.64 1.72
CA LEU A 51 -3.82 24.56 2.65
C LEU A 51 -5.06 24.13 3.43
N ALA A 52 -5.84 25.09 3.93
CA ALA A 52 -7.08 24.81 4.65
C ALA A 52 -8.12 24.12 3.77
N SER A 53 -8.34 24.62 2.55
CA SER A 53 -9.27 24.00 1.60
C SER A 53 -8.83 22.59 1.19
N THR A 54 -7.53 22.39 0.99
CA THR A 54 -6.95 21.07 0.67
C THR A 54 -7.14 20.08 1.81
N ARG A 55 -6.98 20.51 3.07
CA ARG A 55 -7.22 19.65 4.24
C ARG A 55 -8.67 19.16 4.29
N THR A 56 -9.64 20.04 4.07
CA THR A 56 -11.06 19.66 4.02
C THR A 56 -11.34 18.74 2.82
N MET A 57 -10.80 19.06 1.65
CA MET A 57 -10.96 18.24 0.44
C MET A 57 -10.43 16.81 0.62
N LEU A 58 -9.28 16.67 1.29
CA LEU A 58 -8.65 15.38 1.58
C LEU A 58 -9.20 14.71 2.86
N GLY A 59 -10.17 15.33 3.55
CA GLY A 59 -10.77 14.83 4.79
C GLY A 59 -9.78 14.75 5.96
N LEU A 60 -8.70 15.54 5.94
CA LEU A 60 -7.66 15.55 6.98
C LEU A 60 -8.11 16.21 8.28
N ASP A 61 -9.21 16.96 8.23
CA ASP A 61 -9.91 17.58 9.35
C ASP A 61 -10.75 16.58 10.18
N GLN A 62 -10.99 15.38 9.63
CA GLN A 62 -11.78 14.35 10.31
C GLN A 62 -10.92 13.52 11.29
N PRO A 63 -11.52 12.84 12.28
CA PRO A 63 -10.79 11.92 13.15
C PRO A 63 -10.12 10.78 12.38
N LEU A 64 -8.94 10.33 12.84
CA LEU A 64 -8.13 9.32 12.13
C LEU A 64 -8.89 8.02 11.79
N TYR A 65 -9.78 7.57 12.67
CA TYR A 65 -10.58 6.37 12.42
C TYR A 65 -11.59 6.55 11.28
N VAL A 66 -12.14 7.76 11.10
CA VAL A 66 -13.04 8.09 9.98
C VAL A 66 -12.25 8.14 8.68
N GLN A 67 -11.07 8.74 8.70
CA GLN A 67 -10.17 8.80 7.55
C GLN A 67 -9.76 7.39 7.10
N TYR A 68 -9.31 6.54 8.02
CA TYR A 68 -8.95 5.16 7.71
C TYR A 68 -10.15 4.35 7.24
N GLY A 69 -11.31 4.48 7.91
CA GLY A 69 -12.52 3.77 7.52
C GLY A 69 -13.01 4.14 6.13
N THR A 70 -12.97 5.42 5.77
CA THR A 70 -13.33 5.92 4.43
C THR A 70 -12.36 5.39 3.37
N TRP A 71 -11.05 5.44 3.66
CA TRP A 71 -10.03 4.91 2.77
C TRP A 71 -10.18 3.39 2.56
N LEU A 72 -10.36 2.64 3.65
CA LEU A 72 -10.52 1.19 3.61
C LEU A 72 -11.78 0.79 2.83
N TRP A 73 -12.89 1.51 3.04
CA TRP A 73 -14.13 1.27 2.30
C TRP A 73 -13.93 1.42 0.80
N LYS A 74 -13.27 2.49 0.35
CA LYS A 74 -12.95 2.70 -1.08
C LYS A 74 -12.01 1.61 -1.60
N ALA A 75 -10.96 1.26 -0.85
CA ALA A 75 -10.00 0.24 -1.24
C ALA A 75 -10.65 -1.15 -1.42
N LEU A 76 -11.63 -1.50 -0.58
CA LEU A 76 -12.41 -2.74 -0.74
C LEU A 76 -13.26 -2.76 -2.02
N HIS A 77 -13.57 -1.59 -2.59
CA HIS A 77 -14.24 -1.42 -3.88
C HIS A 77 -13.26 -1.17 -5.03
N LEU A 78 -11.96 -1.44 -4.82
CA LEU A 78 -10.87 -1.22 -5.78
C LEU A 78 -10.65 0.25 -6.16
N ASP A 79 -11.16 1.19 -5.35
CA ASP A 79 -10.86 2.61 -5.47
C ASP A 79 -9.74 2.98 -4.49
N PHE A 80 -8.54 3.14 -5.03
CA PHE A 80 -7.34 3.56 -4.28
C PHE A 80 -7.10 5.08 -4.37
N GLY A 81 -7.98 5.82 -5.04
CA GLY A 81 -7.84 7.25 -5.29
C GLY A 81 -6.78 7.60 -6.34
N ILE A 82 -6.41 8.88 -6.32
CA ILE A 82 -5.43 9.48 -7.24
C ILE A 82 -4.10 9.68 -6.51
N SER A 83 -3.01 9.28 -7.17
CA SER A 83 -1.65 9.50 -6.69
C SER A 83 -1.31 10.99 -6.69
N PHE A 84 -0.78 11.50 -5.58
CA PHE A 84 -0.37 12.90 -5.48
C PHE A 84 0.83 13.21 -6.38
N ALA A 85 1.67 12.23 -6.66
CA ALA A 85 2.89 12.40 -7.47
C ALA A 85 2.61 12.26 -8.97
N SER A 86 1.91 11.19 -9.39
CA SER A 86 1.68 10.91 -10.81
C SER A 86 0.39 11.54 -11.35
N GLN A 87 -0.50 12.02 -10.47
CA GLN A 87 -1.82 12.57 -10.82
C GLN A 87 -2.69 11.57 -11.62
N ARG A 88 -2.47 10.27 -11.41
CA ARG A 88 -3.20 9.16 -12.04
C ARG A 88 -3.83 8.26 -10.98
N PRO A 89 -4.81 7.42 -11.35
CA PRO A 89 -5.32 6.39 -10.45
C PRO A 89 -4.17 5.55 -9.88
N VAL A 90 -4.15 5.38 -8.56
CA VAL A 90 -3.11 4.59 -7.87
C VAL A 90 -3.09 3.15 -8.38
N LEU A 91 -4.25 2.61 -8.78
CA LEU A 91 -4.35 1.28 -9.37
C LEU A 91 -3.50 1.14 -10.64
N ASP A 92 -3.45 2.16 -11.49
CA ASP A 92 -2.66 2.13 -12.72
C ASP A 92 -1.17 2.08 -12.41
N ASP A 93 -0.72 2.86 -11.42
CA ASP A 93 0.66 2.82 -10.94
C ASP A 93 1.00 1.45 -10.36
N MET A 94 0.12 0.86 -9.54
CA MET A 94 0.29 -0.49 -8.98
C MET A 94 0.44 -1.55 -10.08
N LEU A 95 -0.42 -1.50 -11.10
CA LEU A 95 -0.38 -2.43 -12.23
C LEU A 95 0.88 -2.23 -13.08
N ASN A 96 1.39 -1.01 -13.19
CA ASN A 96 2.63 -0.72 -13.91
C ASN A 96 3.87 -1.33 -13.20
N PHE A 97 3.89 -1.39 -11.87
CA PHE A 97 4.99 -2.01 -11.10
C PHE A 97 4.84 -3.51 -10.86
N LEU A 98 3.64 -4.06 -11.09
CA LEU A 98 3.36 -5.48 -10.84
C LEU A 98 4.27 -6.43 -11.66
N PRO A 99 4.51 -6.23 -12.97
CA PRO A 99 5.37 -7.11 -13.76
C PRO A 99 6.79 -7.23 -13.20
N ALA A 100 7.42 -6.10 -12.86
CA ALA A 100 8.77 -6.09 -12.29
C ALA A 100 8.83 -6.83 -10.95
N THR A 101 7.78 -6.72 -10.12
CA THR A 101 7.69 -7.45 -8.85
C THR A 101 7.57 -8.96 -9.09
N LEU A 102 6.77 -9.37 -10.08
CA LEU A 102 6.61 -10.77 -10.45
C LEU A 102 7.88 -11.37 -11.05
N GLU A 103 8.60 -10.61 -11.88
CA GLU A 103 9.90 -11.00 -12.42
C GLU A 103 10.91 -11.24 -11.31
N LEU A 104 11.03 -10.29 -10.37
CA LEU A 104 11.95 -10.41 -9.24
C LEU A 104 11.59 -11.58 -8.33
N ALA A 105 10.31 -11.71 -7.96
CA ALA A 105 9.84 -12.81 -7.11
C ALA A 105 10.02 -14.18 -7.80
N GLY A 106 9.76 -14.25 -9.11
CA GLY A 106 9.96 -15.44 -9.92
C GLY A 106 11.43 -15.85 -10.01
N ALA A 107 12.32 -14.91 -10.29
CA ALA A 107 13.77 -15.16 -10.32
C ALA A 107 14.29 -15.62 -8.95
N ALA A 108 13.85 -14.97 -7.87
CA ALA A 108 14.19 -15.37 -6.51
C ALA A 108 13.70 -16.80 -6.20
N LEU A 109 12.46 -17.14 -6.58
CA LEU A 109 11.92 -18.48 -6.40
C LEU A 109 12.75 -19.54 -7.14
N VAL A 110 13.14 -19.28 -8.38
CA VAL A 110 14.00 -20.18 -9.17
C VAL A 110 15.32 -20.39 -8.45
N LEU A 111 16.00 -19.33 -8.02
CA LEU A 111 17.26 -19.43 -7.29
C LEU A 111 17.10 -20.20 -5.96
N ILE A 112 16.04 -19.94 -5.21
CA ILE A 112 15.73 -20.65 -3.96
C ILE A 112 15.57 -22.13 -4.23
N LEU A 113 14.81 -22.52 -5.25
CA LEU A 113 14.61 -23.94 -5.58
C LEU A 113 15.90 -24.61 -6.03
N LEU A 114 16.69 -23.95 -6.89
CA LEU A 114 17.96 -24.46 -7.39
C LEU A 114 19.02 -24.63 -6.30
N THR A 115 18.96 -23.84 -5.22
CA THR A 115 19.94 -23.89 -4.13
C THR A 115 19.46 -24.70 -2.94
N SER A 116 18.25 -24.43 -2.46
CA SER A 116 17.72 -25.02 -1.23
C SER A 116 17.40 -26.50 -1.39
N VAL A 117 16.91 -26.93 -2.56
CA VAL A 117 16.56 -28.35 -2.78
C VAL A 117 17.83 -29.22 -2.79
N PRO A 118 18.88 -28.93 -3.58
CA PRO A 118 20.10 -29.73 -3.53
C PRO A 118 20.79 -29.70 -2.17
N LEU A 119 20.90 -28.52 -1.54
CA LEU A 119 21.50 -28.41 -0.21
C LEU A 119 20.70 -29.17 0.86
N GLY A 120 19.38 -29.12 0.80
CA GLY A 120 18.51 -29.87 1.71
C GLY A 120 18.66 -31.39 1.52
N ILE A 121 18.81 -31.87 0.29
CA ILE A 121 19.09 -33.28 0.00
C ILE A 121 20.47 -33.67 0.52
N TRP A 122 21.49 -32.81 0.34
CA TRP A 122 22.84 -33.07 0.82
C TRP A 122 22.91 -33.12 2.34
N ALA A 123 22.24 -32.20 3.04
CA ALA A 123 22.20 -32.15 4.51
C ALA A 123 21.40 -33.31 5.15
N ALA A 124 20.54 -33.99 4.38
CA ALA A 124 19.79 -35.15 4.84
C ALA A 124 20.58 -36.48 4.75
N ARG A 125 21.79 -36.45 4.17
CA ARG A 125 22.74 -37.57 4.15
C ARG A 125 23.68 -37.48 5.32
#